data_AF-A0A7I7U5K9-F1
#
_entry.id   AF-A0A7I7U5K9-F1
#
_cell.length_a   1.000
_cell.length_b   1.000
_cell.length_c   1.000
_cell.angle_alpha   90.00
_cell.angle_beta   90.00
_cell.angle_gamma   90.00
#
_symmetry.space_group_name_H-M   'P 1'
#
loop_
_entity.id
_entity.type
_entity.pdbx_description
1 polymer ?
#
loop_
_entity_poly.entity_id
_entity_poly.type
_entity_poly.pdbx_seq_one_letter_code
_entity_poly.pdbx_strand_id
1 'polypeptide(L)'
;MTGCTAAHTVGAPGGGELARVGRAKLRADLTAPTVPSVQDGCDCDGCCPPPLTDIEAQHALRHVSSADAVAYARGELSLSRLRWYEGCEEWVPTFTEAAAR
;
A
#
# COMPACT_ATOMS: atom_id res chain seq x y z
N MET A 1 16.69 -12.61 33.81
CA MET A 1 16.03 -12.82 32.51
C MET A 1 14.70 -12.11 32.56
N THR A 2 14.68 -10.82 32.23
CA THR A 2 13.49 -9.98 32.34
C THR A 2 12.95 -9.82 30.92
N GLY A 3 11.92 -10.59 30.59
CA GLY A 3 11.30 -10.55 29.27
C GLY A 3 10.55 -9.23 29.07
N CYS A 4 10.88 -8.52 28.01
CA CYS A 4 10.17 -7.33 27.56
C CYS A 4 8.72 -7.70 27.27
N THR A 5 7.79 -7.26 28.12
CA THR A 5 6.36 -7.36 27.84
C THR A 5 6.00 -6.23 26.88
N ALA A 6 5.95 -6.54 25.57
CA ALA A 6 5.42 -5.61 24.60
C ALA A 6 3.93 -5.40 24.90
N ALA A 7 3.57 -4.18 25.31
CA ALA A 7 2.19 -3.76 25.44
C ALA A 7 1.56 -3.79 24.03
N HIS A 8 0.86 -4.88 23.72
CA HIS A 8 -0.07 -4.90 22.59
C HIS A 8 -1.20 -3.93 22.91
N THR A 9 -1.13 -2.72 22.38
CA THR A 9 -2.30 -1.88 22.23
C THR A 9 -3.25 -2.61 21.29
N VAL A 10 -4.28 -3.23 21.90
CA VAL A 10 -5.41 -3.81 21.18
C VAL A 10 -6.16 -2.63 20.55
N GLY A 11 -5.76 -2.26 19.33
CA GLY A 11 -6.65 -1.56 18.41
C GLY A 11 -7.92 -2.39 18.28
N ALA A 12 -9.07 -1.72 18.08
CA ALA A 12 -10.40 -2.34 18.04
C ALA A 12 -10.38 -3.76 17.42
N PRO A 13 -11.03 -4.76 18.04
CA PRO A 13 -10.98 -6.14 17.57
C PRO A 13 -11.36 -6.20 16.09
N GLY A 14 -10.40 -6.56 15.24
CA GLY A 14 -10.54 -6.60 13.78
C GLY A 14 -9.73 -5.56 13.00
N GLY A 15 -9.27 -4.46 13.61
CA GLY A 15 -8.50 -3.42 12.92
C GLY A 15 -7.11 -3.88 12.46
N GLY A 16 -6.41 -4.67 13.28
CA GLY A 16 -5.11 -5.24 12.93
C GLY A 16 -5.19 -6.26 11.80
N GLU A 17 -6.25 -7.09 11.77
CA GLU A 17 -6.48 -8.07 10.71
C GLU A 17 -6.88 -7.38 9.41
N LEU A 18 -7.77 -6.39 9.45
CA LEU A 18 -8.11 -5.59 8.27
C LEU A 18 -6.90 -4.85 7.70
N ALA A 19 -6.02 -4.30 8.55
CA ALA A 19 -4.78 -3.69 8.09
C ALA A 19 -3.86 -4.73 7.41
N ARG A 20 -3.83 -5.98 7.89
CA ARG A 20 -3.07 -7.06 7.25
C ARG A 20 -3.67 -7.44 5.89
N VAL A 21 -4.98 -7.60 5.80
CA VAL A 21 -5.70 -7.85 4.54
C VAL A 21 -5.43 -6.72 3.54
N GLY A 22 -5.52 -5.46 3.98
CA GLY A 22 -5.23 -4.29 3.15
C GLY A 22 -3.81 -4.28 2.59
N ARG A 23 -2.80 -4.54 3.44
CA ARG A 23 -1.41 -4.66 2.99
C ARG A 23 -1.18 -5.84 2.05
N ALA A 24 -1.84 -6.97 2.27
CA ALA A 24 -1.75 -8.14 1.39
C ALA A 24 -2.37 -7.84 0.01
N LYS A 25 -3.53 -7.19 -0.01
CA LYS A 25 -4.18 -6.72 -1.24
C LYS A 25 -3.30 -5.73 -1.98
N LEU A 26 -2.80 -4.70 -1.29
CA LEU A 26 -1.93 -3.70 -1.88
C LEU A 26 -0.64 -4.34 -2.44
N ARG A 27 -0.04 -5.31 -1.74
CA ARG A 27 1.10 -6.07 -2.27
C ARG A 27 0.77 -6.79 -3.57
N ALA A 28 -0.38 -7.47 -3.62
CA ALA A 28 -0.81 -8.16 -4.82
C ALA A 28 -0.99 -7.16 -5.98
N ASP A 29 -1.59 -5.99 -5.71
CA ASP A 29 -1.77 -4.95 -6.72
C ASP A 29 -0.44 -4.34 -7.20
N LEU A 30 0.54 -4.17 -6.30
CA LEU A 30 1.88 -3.63 -6.64
C LEU A 30 2.77 -4.60 -7.42
N THR A 31 2.58 -5.91 -7.23
CA THR A 31 3.40 -6.97 -7.85
C THR A 31 2.71 -7.61 -9.05
N ALA A 32 1.40 -7.36 -9.23
CA ALA A 32 0.69 -7.78 -10.42
C ALA A 32 1.15 -6.94 -11.62
N PRO A 33 1.21 -7.53 -12.83
CA PRO A 33 1.27 -6.77 -14.06
C PRO A 33 0.08 -5.82 -14.11
N THR A 34 0.35 -4.53 -13.87
CA THR A 34 -0.63 -3.47 -14.01
C THR A 34 -1.16 -3.54 -15.44
N VAL A 35 -2.41 -3.97 -15.61
CA VAL A 35 -3.13 -3.65 -16.84
C VAL A 35 -3.16 -2.13 -16.85
N PRO A 36 -2.52 -1.44 -17.82
CA PRO A 36 -2.35 0.00 -17.76
C PRO A 36 -3.72 0.60 -17.49
N SER A 37 -3.89 1.14 -16.28
CA SER A 37 -5.08 1.89 -15.96
C SER A 37 -4.85 3.18 -16.71
N VAL A 38 -5.41 3.25 -17.91
CA VAL A 38 -5.37 4.42 -18.80
C VAL A 38 -6.20 5.53 -18.15
N GLN A 39 -5.83 5.94 -16.93
CA GLN A 39 -6.58 6.93 -16.19
C GLN A 39 -6.38 8.31 -16.82
N ASP A 40 -5.34 8.52 -17.64
CA ASP A 40 -5.16 9.77 -18.41
C ASP A 40 -4.31 9.61 -19.70
N GLY A 41 -4.15 8.40 -20.24
CA GLY A 41 -3.41 8.19 -21.50
C GLY A 41 -1.89 8.44 -21.44
N CYS A 42 -1.30 8.46 -20.25
CA CYS A 42 0.14 8.64 -20.06
C CYS A 42 0.83 7.32 -19.72
N ASP A 43 1.67 6.83 -20.65
CA ASP A 43 2.41 5.56 -20.57
C ASP A 43 3.85 5.73 -20.02
N CYS A 44 4.15 6.82 -19.31
CA CYS A 44 5.47 6.99 -18.72
C CYS A 44 5.64 6.12 -17.47
N ASP A 45 6.88 5.74 -17.15
CA ASP A 45 7.22 4.93 -15.97
C ASP A 45 6.74 5.56 -14.63
N GLY A 46 6.43 6.87 -14.61
CA GLY A 46 5.86 7.55 -13.45
C GLY A 46 4.34 7.44 -13.31
N CYS A 47 3.63 7.11 -14.39
CA CYS A 47 2.17 6.92 -14.42
C CYS A 47 1.80 5.44 -14.47
N CYS A 48 2.58 4.63 -15.20
CA CYS A 48 2.47 3.17 -15.27
C CYS A 48 3.83 2.54 -14.93
N PRO A 49 4.26 2.58 -13.65
CA PRO A 49 5.49 1.92 -13.26
C PRO A 49 5.40 0.41 -13.58
N PRO A 50 6.52 -0.21 -13.98
CA PRO A 50 6.56 -1.66 -14.10
C PRO A 50 6.18 -2.30 -12.77
N PRO A 51 5.65 -3.54 -12.78
CA PRO A 51 5.30 -4.25 -11.57
C PRO A 51 6.51 -4.29 -10.64
N LEU A 52 6.29 -3.93 -9.38
CA LEU A 52 7.35 -3.97 -8.39
C LEU A 52 7.75 -5.42 -8.13
N THR A 53 9.02 -5.64 -7.85
CA THR A 53 9.44 -6.91 -7.25
C THR A 53 8.79 -7.06 -5.87
N ASP A 54 8.70 -8.30 -5.41
CA ASP A 54 8.15 -8.61 -4.09
C ASP A 54 8.87 -7.84 -2.95
N ILE A 55 10.18 -7.67 -3.08
CA ILE A 55 11.01 -6.94 -2.11
C ILE A 55 10.70 -5.44 -2.15
N GLU A 56 10.62 -4.84 -3.34
CA GLU A 56 10.25 -3.43 -3.49
C GLU A 56 8.83 -3.15 -2.99
N ALA A 57 7.88 -4.06 -3.24
CA ALA A 57 6.54 -3.95 -2.69
C ALA A 57 6.55 -4.01 -1.15
N GLN A 58 7.34 -4.91 -0.54
CA GLN A 58 7.51 -4.95 0.92
C GLN A 58 8.10 -3.65 1.47
N HIS A 59 9.03 -3.03 0.75
CA HIS A 59 9.62 -1.75 1.12
C HIS A 59 8.56 -0.64 1.06
N ALA A 60 7.80 -0.57 -0.02
CA ALA A 60 6.73 0.40 -0.20
C ALA A 60 5.65 0.30 0.90
N LEU A 61 5.31 -0.91 1.33
CA LEU A 61 4.35 -1.14 2.41
C LEU A 61 4.79 -0.57 3.77
N ARG A 62 6.07 -0.28 3.98
CA ARG A 62 6.55 0.35 5.22
C ARG A 62 6.09 1.80 5.35
N HIS A 63 5.80 2.46 4.23
CA HIS A 63 5.26 3.82 4.19
C HIS A 63 3.74 3.87 4.36
N VAL A 64 3.07 2.72 4.40
CA VAL A 64 1.61 2.63 4.48
C VAL A 64 1.18 2.56 5.94
N SER A 65 0.41 3.56 6.38
CA SER A 65 -0.14 3.56 7.73
C SER A 65 -1.15 2.43 7.92
N SER A 66 -1.37 1.98 9.16
CA SER A 66 -2.42 0.99 9.42
C SER A 66 -3.82 1.51 9.09
N ALA A 67 -4.06 2.82 9.16
CA ALA A 67 -5.33 3.43 8.77
C ALA A 67 -5.54 3.34 7.25
N ASP A 68 -4.53 3.70 6.45
CA ASP A 68 -4.60 3.60 4.99
C ASP A 68 -4.76 2.15 4.54
N ALA A 69 -4.06 1.23 5.20
CA ALA A 69 -4.22 -0.20 4.91
C ALA A 69 -5.66 -0.67 5.17
N VAL A 70 -6.29 -0.24 6.27
CA VAL A 70 -7.70 -0.57 6.54
C VAL A 70 -8.63 0.07 5.49
N ALA A 71 -8.43 1.34 5.17
CA ALA A 71 -9.24 2.05 4.17
C ALA A 71 -9.10 1.40 2.78
N TYR A 72 -7.89 0.97 2.41
CA TYR A 72 -7.62 0.22 1.18
C TYR A 72 -8.29 -1.16 1.18
N ALA A 73 -8.28 -1.86 2.32
CA ALA A 73 -8.98 -3.13 2.49
C ALA A 73 -10.49 -2.99 2.26
N ARG A 74 -11.06 -1.88 2.75
CA ARG A 74 -12.49 -1.54 2.60
C ARG A 74 -12.86 -1.02 1.20
N GLY A 75 -11.86 -0.67 0.40
CA GLY A 75 -12.08 -0.02 -0.89
C GLY A 75 -12.46 1.45 -0.78
N GLU A 76 -12.21 2.08 0.36
CA GLU A 76 -12.35 3.53 0.58
C GLU A 76 -11.19 4.29 -0.09
N LEU A 77 -10.01 3.64 -0.22
CA LEU A 77 -8.86 4.15 -0.95
C LEU A 77 -8.54 3.27 -2.16
N SER A 78 -8.08 3.91 -3.23
CA SER A 78 -7.44 3.26 -4.38
C SER A 78 -6.02 3.80 -4.55
N LEU A 79 -5.12 2.95 -5.05
CA LEU A 79 -3.76 3.34 -5.38
C LEU A 79 -3.82 4.22 -6.63
N SER A 80 -3.37 5.46 -6.52
CA SER A 80 -3.39 6.42 -7.63
C SER A 80 -2.05 6.54 -8.33
N ARG A 81 -0.95 6.48 -7.57
CA ARG A 81 0.42 6.60 -8.09
C ARG A 81 1.43 5.98 -7.16
N LEU A 82 2.55 5.52 -7.72
CA LEU A 82 3.79 5.25 -6.98
C LEU A 82 4.81 6.33 -7.32
N ARG A 83 5.42 6.91 -6.28
CA ARG A 83 6.51 7.87 -6.44
C ARG A 83 7.81 7.23 -5.97
N TRP A 84 8.86 7.28 -6.77
CA TRP A 84 10.20 6.98 -6.30
C TRP A 84 10.69 8.08 -5.35
N TYR A 85 11.11 7.71 -4.15
CA TYR A 85 11.68 8.64 -3.18
C TYR A 85 13.18 8.42 -3.07
N GLU A 86 13.96 9.38 -3.59
CA GLU A 86 15.43 9.30 -3.66
C GLU A 86 16.10 9.25 -2.27
N GLY A 87 15.46 9.79 -1.22
CA GLY A 87 16.05 9.84 0.11
C GLY A 87 16.20 8.46 0.78
N CYS A 88 15.35 7.50 0.43
CA CYS A 88 15.41 6.12 0.93
C CYS A 88 15.57 5.08 -0.17
N GLU A 89 15.63 5.51 -1.45
CA GLU A 89 15.61 4.62 -2.61
C GLU A 89 14.43 3.62 -2.57
N GLU A 90 13.25 4.14 -2.22
CA GLU A 90 12.04 3.33 -2.03
C GLU A 90 10.85 3.93 -2.78
N TRP A 91 9.92 3.06 -3.19
CA TRP A 91 8.64 3.46 -3.75
C TRP A 91 7.67 3.87 -2.64
N VAL A 92 7.03 5.02 -2.80
CA VAL A 92 6.03 5.54 -1.87
C VAL A 92 4.65 5.50 -2.54
N PRO A 93 3.71 4.68 -2.03
CA PRO A 93 2.33 4.65 -2.51
C PRO A 93 1.61 5.96 -2.21
N THR A 94 0.90 6.48 -3.20
CA THR A 94 -0.05 7.57 -3.04
C THR A 94 -1.45 7.05 -3.30
N PHE A 95 -2.37 7.39 -2.41
CA PHE A 95 -3.76 6.97 -2.49
C PHE A 95 -4.66 8.13 -2.89
N THR A 96 -5.77 7.81 -3.53
CA THR A 96 -6.91 8.71 -3.69
C THR A 96 -8.12 8.07 -3.02
N GLU A 97 -9.07 8.90 -2.60
CA GLU A 97 -10.38 8.38 -2.18
C GLU A 97 -11.02 7.68 -3.38
N ALA A 98 -11.54 6.47 -3.15
CA ALA A 98 -12.35 5.79 -4.13
C ALA A 98 -13.64 6.61 -4.30
N ALA A 99 -13.98 6.95 -5.55
CA ALA A 99 -15.23 7.66 -5.82
C ALA A 99 -16.40 6.86 -5.21
N ALA A 100 -17.06 7.45 -4.21
CA ALA A 100 -18.22 6.87 -3.55
C ALA A 100 -19.25 6.54 -4.64
N ARG A 101 -19.54 5.25 -4.80
CA ARG A 101 -20.47 4.75 -5.81
C ARG A 101 -21.88 4.68 -5.25
#